data_AF-A0A0A6VSW3-F1
#
_entry.id   AF-A0A0A6VSW3-F1
#
_cell.length_a   1.000
_cell.length_b   1.000
_cell.length_c   1.000
_cell.angle_alpha   90.00
_cell.angle_beta   90.00
_cell.angle_gamma   90.00
#
_symmetry.space_group_name_H-M   'P 1'
#
loop_
_entity.id
_entity.type
_entity.pdbx_description
1 polymer ?
#
loop_
_entity_poly.entity_id
_entity_poly.type
_entity_poly.pdbx_seq_one_letter_code
_entity_poly.pdbx_strand_id
1 'polypeptide(L)'
;MDVSDFKTLFGDDIRAWLDWGAVDDENSRIEDLVISSREELADLYTVWHVDPEGNPGEWSHPQHRPLTLAEAAAKQWPEDRQGKIDHMRQEFAEESGPVQLTVPAYRTEGFLVVLDSNHRLVGAYLSGADLRVLLVVLDGPSSSQVLPATAQIENDQAERS
;
A
#
# COMPACT_ATOMS: atom_id res chain seq x y z
N MET A 1 17.46 -7.47 7.54
CA MET A 1 16.42 -8.34 6.99
C MET A 1 16.78 -8.60 5.54
N ASP A 2 16.72 -9.84 5.10
CA ASP A 2 16.88 -10.20 3.68
C ASP A 2 15.51 -10.46 3.02
N VAL A 3 15.48 -10.78 1.72
CA VAL A 3 14.21 -11.01 0.99
C VAL A 3 13.48 -12.25 1.52
N SER A 4 14.23 -13.26 2.00
CA SER A 4 13.66 -14.47 2.58
C SER A 4 12.94 -14.19 3.91
N ASP A 5 13.54 -13.39 4.79
CA ASP A 5 12.91 -12.91 6.03
C ASP A 5 11.64 -12.11 5.72
N PHE A 6 11.69 -11.21 4.72
CA PHE A 6 10.52 -10.43 4.31
C PHE A 6 9.37 -11.33 3.84
N LYS A 7 9.67 -12.30 2.97
CA LYS A 7 8.70 -13.32 2.51
C LYS A 7 8.10 -14.09 3.69
N THR A 8 8.92 -14.45 4.67
CA THR A 8 8.47 -15.19 5.86
C THR A 8 7.53 -14.35 6.73
N LEU A 9 7.78 -13.05 6.86
CA LEU A 9 6.99 -12.17 7.72
C LEU A 9 5.67 -11.72 7.09
N PHE A 10 5.66 -11.49 5.77
CA PHE A 10 4.53 -10.82 5.11
C PHE A 10 3.92 -11.61 3.95
N GLY A 11 4.61 -12.64 3.44
CA GLY A 11 4.25 -13.30 2.19
C GLY A 11 2.83 -13.87 2.16
N ASP A 12 2.38 -14.44 3.27
CA ASP A 12 1.03 -15.03 3.39
C ASP A 12 -0.09 -13.98 3.54
N ASP A 13 0.26 -12.77 3.98
CA ASP A 13 -0.67 -11.66 4.19
C ASP A 13 -0.84 -10.80 2.93
N ILE A 14 0.18 -10.71 2.09
CA ILE A 14 0.14 -9.95 0.83
C ILE A 14 -0.85 -10.61 -0.14
N ARG A 15 -2.02 -9.99 -0.29
CA ARG A 15 -3.08 -10.46 -1.20
C ARG A 15 -2.97 -9.93 -2.62
N ALA A 16 -2.20 -8.87 -2.83
CA ALA A 16 -1.86 -8.41 -4.17
C ALA A 16 -0.87 -9.38 -4.80
N TRP A 17 -0.90 -9.51 -6.14
CA TRP A 17 0.13 -10.29 -6.81
C TRP A 17 1.47 -9.59 -6.70
N LEU A 18 2.47 -10.36 -6.29
CA LEU A 18 3.88 -10.02 -6.38
C LEU A 18 4.60 -11.24 -6.96
N ASP A 19 5.34 -11.08 -8.05
CA ASP A 19 6.13 -12.16 -8.62
C ASP A 19 7.34 -12.44 -7.72
N TRP A 20 7.14 -13.33 -6.74
CA TRP A 20 8.16 -13.74 -5.80
C TRP A 20 9.37 -14.43 -6.46
N GLY A 21 9.23 -14.93 -7.69
CA GLY A 21 10.33 -15.51 -8.46
C GLY A 21 11.19 -14.46 -9.15
N ALA A 22 10.66 -13.25 -9.34
CA ALA A 22 11.40 -12.11 -9.88
C ALA A 22 12.13 -11.30 -8.81
N VAL A 23 11.90 -11.59 -7.51
CA VAL A 23 12.56 -10.91 -6.39
C VAL A 23 13.43 -11.88 -5.57
N ASP A 24 14.72 -11.59 -5.51
CA ASP A 24 15.72 -12.32 -4.75
C ASP A 24 16.79 -11.37 -4.16
N ASP A 25 17.70 -11.93 -3.38
CA ASP A 25 18.76 -11.15 -2.71
C ASP A 25 19.84 -10.63 -3.68
N GLU A 26 19.86 -11.06 -4.95
CA GLU A 26 20.79 -10.55 -5.97
C GLU A 26 20.27 -9.28 -6.63
N ASN A 27 18.94 -9.14 -6.75
CA ASN A 27 18.30 -8.05 -7.47
C ASN A 27 17.37 -7.17 -6.63
N SER A 28 17.17 -7.50 -5.36
CA SER A 28 16.28 -6.78 -4.45
C SER A 28 16.94 -6.54 -3.09
N ARG A 29 16.43 -5.57 -2.36
CA ARG A 29 16.89 -5.24 -1.01
C ARG A 29 15.74 -4.86 -0.10
N ILE A 30 15.93 -5.07 1.20
CA ILE A 30 14.98 -4.64 2.23
C ILE A 30 15.47 -3.36 2.90
N GLU A 31 14.59 -2.37 2.99
CA GLU A 31 14.82 -1.11 3.71
C GLU A 31 13.72 -0.90 4.76
N ASP A 32 14.10 -0.38 5.92
CA ASP A 32 13.15 0.05 6.95
C ASP A 32 12.97 1.56 6.86
N LEU A 33 11.73 2.02 6.64
CA LEU A 33 11.39 3.44 6.59
C LEU A 33 10.31 3.76 7.61
N VAL A 34 10.57 4.74 8.48
CA VAL A 34 9.57 5.22 9.44
C VAL A 34 8.93 6.50 8.91
N ILE A 35 7.62 6.46 8.71
CA ILE A 35 6.80 7.61 8.32
C ILE A 35 5.90 8.00 9.50
N SER A 36 6.00 9.25 9.92
CA SER A 36 5.13 9.85 10.93
C SER A 36 4.40 11.11 10.45
N SER A 37 4.77 11.62 9.27
CA SER A 37 4.08 12.75 8.66
C SER A 37 2.79 12.26 8.01
N ARG A 38 1.67 12.91 8.33
CA ARG A 38 0.38 12.64 7.69
C ARG A 38 0.41 12.96 6.19
N GLU A 39 1.17 13.97 5.79
CA GLU A 39 1.36 14.34 4.38
C GLU A 39 2.11 13.23 3.64
N GLU A 40 3.21 12.72 4.20
CA GLU A 40 3.94 11.61 3.58
C GLU A 40 3.10 10.32 3.53
N LEU A 41 2.28 10.06 4.57
CA LEU A 41 1.35 8.93 4.55
C LEU A 41 0.28 9.07 3.48
N ALA A 42 -0.21 10.30 3.23
CA ALA A 42 -1.25 10.57 2.24
C ALA A 42 -0.84 10.14 0.83
N ASP A 43 0.46 10.25 0.52
CA ASP A 43 1.03 9.98 -0.81
C ASP A 43 1.36 8.49 -1.05
N LEU A 44 1.29 7.64 -0.02
CA LEU A 44 1.51 6.20 -0.20
C LEU A 44 0.45 5.61 -1.12
N TYR A 45 0.87 4.89 -2.15
CA TYR A 45 -0.07 4.10 -2.94
C TYR A 45 -0.55 2.89 -2.16
N THR A 46 -1.79 2.51 -2.42
CA THR A 46 -2.42 1.30 -1.90
C THR A 46 -2.59 0.30 -3.04
N VAL A 47 -2.78 -0.97 -2.70
CA VAL A 47 -3.22 -1.97 -3.69
C VAL A 47 -4.74 -1.89 -3.98
N TRP A 48 -5.43 -0.88 -3.45
CA TRP A 48 -6.83 -0.63 -3.80
C TRP A 48 -6.92 0.21 -5.06
N HIS A 49 -7.77 -0.24 -5.97
CA HIS A 49 -7.91 0.37 -7.28
C HIS A 49 -9.32 0.87 -7.53
N VAL A 50 -9.44 1.71 -8.56
CA VAL A 50 -10.71 2.13 -9.13
C VAL A 50 -10.73 1.89 -10.64
N ASP A 51 -11.92 1.57 -11.16
CA ASP A 51 -12.19 1.58 -12.59
C ASP A 51 -12.24 3.02 -13.14
N PRO A 52 -12.27 3.21 -14.48
CA PRO A 52 -12.38 4.54 -15.10
C PRO A 52 -13.62 5.35 -14.65
N GLU A 53 -14.68 4.67 -14.24
CA GLU A 53 -15.90 5.28 -13.69
C GLU A 53 -15.77 5.66 -12.21
N GLY A 54 -14.66 5.28 -11.56
CA GLY A 54 -14.38 5.56 -10.17
C GLY A 54 -14.97 4.55 -9.18
N ASN A 55 -15.54 3.42 -9.62
CA ASN A 55 -16.00 2.33 -8.73
C ASN A 55 -14.82 1.48 -8.25
N PRO A 56 -14.98 0.69 -7.17
CA PRO A 56 -13.95 -0.24 -6.73
C PRO A 56 -13.51 -1.17 -7.87
N GLY A 57 -12.21 -1.15 -8.18
CA GLY A 57 -11.59 -1.97 -9.21
C GLY A 57 -10.67 -3.04 -8.63
N GLU A 58 -10.34 -4.02 -9.47
CA GLU A 58 -9.32 -5.04 -9.20
C GLU A 58 -7.92 -4.53 -9.62
N TRP A 59 -6.90 -4.89 -8.85
CA TRP A 59 -5.50 -4.54 -9.10
C TRP A 59 -4.93 -5.19 -10.38
N SER A 60 -5.55 -6.27 -10.84
CA SER A 60 -5.11 -7.06 -12.00
C SER A 60 -5.54 -6.46 -13.33
N HIS A 61 -6.47 -5.50 -13.32
CA HIS A 61 -7.01 -4.94 -14.54
C HIS A 61 -6.15 -3.74 -14.98
N PRO A 62 -5.65 -3.72 -16.23
CA PRO A 62 -4.60 -2.80 -16.66
C PRO A 62 -5.02 -1.32 -16.70
N GLN A 63 -6.32 -1.05 -16.79
CA GLN A 63 -6.89 0.31 -16.81
C GLN A 63 -7.38 0.77 -15.44
N HIS A 64 -7.35 -0.10 -14.43
CA HIS A 64 -7.73 0.32 -13.10
C HIS A 64 -6.56 1.06 -12.46
N ARG A 65 -6.87 2.19 -11.84
CA ARG A 65 -5.84 3.05 -11.26
C ARG A 65 -5.69 2.74 -9.76
N PRO A 66 -4.48 2.56 -9.24
CA PRO A 66 -4.26 2.48 -7.81
C PRO A 66 -4.58 3.82 -7.15
N LEU A 67 -5.11 3.76 -5.93
CA LEU A 67 -5.37 4.93 -5.10
C LEU A 67 -4.22 5.18 -4.14
N THR A 68 -3.90 6.45 -3.94
CA THR A 68 -3.13 6.90 -2.78
C THR A 68 -3.94 6.69 -1.50
N LEU A 69 -3.29 6.74 -0.34
CA LEU A 69 -3.94 6.59 0.95
C LEU A 69 -5.00 7.68 1.18
N ALA A 70 -4.69 8.92 0.82
CA ALA A 70 -5.64 10.02 0.91
C ALA A 70 -6.87 9.83 0.02
N GLU A 71 -6.68 9.38 -1.23
CA GLU A 71 -7.80 9.10 -2.13
C GLU A 71 -8.64 7.92 -1.63
N ALA A 72 -8.00 6.86 -1.14
CA ALA A 72 -8.67 5.71 -0.54
C ALA A 72 -9.49 6.11 0.70
N ALA A 73 -8.98 7.05 1.50
CA ALA A 73 -9.67 7.60 2.68
C ALA A 73 -10.85 8.51 2.32
N ALA A 74 -10.79 9.24 1.21
CA ALA A 74 -11.87 10.11 0.74
C ALA A 74 -12.99 9.34 0.00
N LYS A 75 -12.72 8.09 -0.38
CA LYS A 75 -13.64 7.27 -1.17
C LYS A 75 -14.74 6.65 -0.32
N GLN A 76 -15.96 6.63 -0.86
CA GLN A 76 -17.06 5.83 -0.32
C GLN A 76 -16.91 4.37 -0.78
N TRP A 77 -16.67 3.47 0.15
CA TRP A 77 -16.52 2.04 -0.12
C TRP A 77 -17.83 1.27 0.06
N PRO A 78 -17.95 0.08 -0.55
CA PRO A 78 -19.02 -0.87 -0.20
C PRO A 78 -19.07 -1.14 1.30
N GLU A 79 -20.27 -1.45 1.81
CA GLU A 79 -20.57 -1.52 3.24
C GLU A 79 -19.61 -2.42 4.03
N ASP A 80 -19.24 -3.57 3.48
CA ASP A 80 -18.34 -4.53 4.12
C ASP A 80 -16.93 -3.96 4.33
N ARG A 81 -16.38 -3.26 3.33
CA ARG A 81 -15.07 -2.60 3.40
C ARG A 81 -15.14 -1.36 4.26
N GLN A 82 -16.19 -0.55 4.11
CA GLN A 82 -16.40 0.65 4.90
C GLN A 82 -16.53 0.32 6.39
N GLY A 83 -17.27 -0.72 6.75
CA GLY A 83 -17.40 -1.19 8.13
C GLY A 83 -16.07 -1.59 8.76
N LYS A 84 -15.17 -2.24 8.00
CA LYS A 84 -13.81 -2.55 8.49
C LYS A 84 -12.96 -1.30 8.70
N ILE A 85 -13.04 -0.33 7.79
CA ILE A 85 -12.33 0.95 7.92
C ILE A 85 -12.83 1.72 9.14
N ASP A 86 -14.15 1.81 9.31
CA ASP A 86 -14.76 2.52 10.43
C ASP A 86 -14.44 1.88 11.78
N HIS A 87 -14.41 0.55 11.84
CA HIS A 87 -13.98 -0.19 13.03
C HIS A 87 -12.54 0.17 13.41
N MET A 88 -11.61 0.07 12.47
CA MET A 88 -10.20 0.42 12.70
C MET A 88 -10.04 1.89 13.09
N ARG A 89 -10.79 2.80 12.44
CA ARG A 89 -10.79 4.23 12.79
C ARG A 89 -11.20 4.47 14.24
N GLN A 90 -12.28 3.83 14.68
CA GLN A 90 -12.78 3.96 16.06
C GLN A 90 -11.77 3.42 17.06
N GLU A 91 -11.25 2.20 16.82
CA GLU A 91 -10.23 1.57 17.65
C GLU A 91 -9.01 2.49 17.83
N PHE A 92 -8.47 3.03 16.74
CA PHE A 92 -7.30 3.90 16.79
C PHE A 92 -7.57 5.30 17.33
N ALA A 93 -8.82 5.78 17.32
CA ALA A 93 -9.16 7.08 17.90
C ALA A 93 -9.17 7.04 19.45
N GLU A 94 -9.31 5.86 20.04
CA GLU A 94 -9.32 5.64 21.49
C GLU A 94 -7.92 5.43 22.08
N GLU A 95 -6.89 5.29 21.22
CA GLU A 95 -5.51 5.08 21.65
C GLU A 95 -4.93 6.30 22.37
N SER A 96 -4.32 6.06 23.52
CA SER A 96 -3.76 7.12 24.39
C SER A 96 -2.36 7.59 23.97
N GLY A 97 -1.77 6.95 22.95
CA GLY A 97 -0.46 7.27 22.41
C GLY A 97 -0.41 7.12 20.89
N PRO A 98 0.75 7.34 20.26
CA PRO A 98 0.88 7.20 18.81
C PRO A 98 0.51 5.79 18.35
N VAL A 99 -0.36 5.68 17.37
CA VAL A 99 -0.70 4.42 16.72
C VAL A 99 0.52 3.95 15.95
N GLN A 100 0.98 2.75 16.28
CA GLN A 100 2.16 2.15 15.66
C GLN A 100 1.72 1.04 14.72
N LEU A 101 2.10 1.16 13.45
CA LEU A 101 1.82 0.15 12.43
C LEU A 101 3.13 -0.31 11.82
N THR A 102 3.21 -1.60 11.48
CA THR A 102 4.26 -2.15 10.64
C THR A 102 3.59 -2.74 9.43
N VAL A 103 3.95 -2.27 8.23
CA VAL A 103 3.29 -2.69 6.99
C VAL A 103 4.33 -2.98 5.91
N PRO A 104 4.10 -4.04 5.09
CA PRO A 104 4.95 -4.32 3.94
C PRO A 104 4.66 -3.32 2.83
N ALA A 105 5.72 -2.82 2.20
CA ALA A 105 5.63 -1.95 1.04
C ALA A 105 6.58 -2.42 -0.07
N TYR A 106 6.26 -2.05 -1.31
CA TYR A 106 7.11 -2.22 -2.46
C TYR A 106 7.54 -0.86 -3.01
N ARG A 107 8.80 -0.72 -3.40
CA ARG A 107 9.29 0.47 -4.09
C ARG A 107 9.32 0.21 -5.59
N THR A 108 8.71 1.11 -6.37
CA THR A 108 8.82 1.12 -7.83
C THR A 108 8.87 2.56 -8.34
N GLU A 109 9.75 2.85 -9.30
CA GLU A 109 9.86 4.15 -10.00
C GLU A 109 9.74 5.42 -9.12
N GLY A 110 10.26 5.38 -7.88
CA GLY A 110 10.26 6.52 -6.96
C GLY A 110 9.03 6.62 -6.04
N PHE A 111 8.08 5.70 -6.13
CA PHE A 111 6.90 5.62 -5.27
C PHE A 111 6.93 4.40 -4.36
N LEU A 112 6.09 4.43 -3.31
CA LEU A 112 5.90 3.33 -2.37
C LEU A 112 4.45 2.84 -2.45
N VAL A 113 4.29 1.53 -2.62
CA VAL A 113 3.01 0.84 -2.66
C VAL A 113 2.87 -0.05 -1.45
N VAL A 114 1.87 0.19 -0.61
CA VAL A 114 1.55 -0.63 0.56
C VAL A 114 0.88 -1.93 0.11
N LEU A 115 1.52 -3.07 0.40
CA LEU A 115 1.14 -4.38 -0.14
C LEU A 115 0.04 -5.08 0.66
N ASP A 116 -0.12 -4.72 1.94
CA ASP A 116 -1.15 -5.25 2.83
C ASP A 116 -1.56 -4.21 3.91
N SER A 117 -2.57 -4.52 4.73
CA SER A 117 -2.98 -3.72 5.87
C SER A 117 -3.62 -2.37 5.50
N ASN A 118 -4.07 -2.24 4.25
CA ASN A 118 -4.75 -1.05 3.73
C ASN A 118 -5.95 -0.61 4.60
N HIS A 119 -6.76 -1.54 5.12
CA HIS A 119 -7.86 -1.18 6.03
C HIS A 119 -7.37 -0.54 7.33
N ARG A 120 -6.30 -1.09 7.92
CA ARG A 120 -5.69 -0.55 9.15
C ARG A 120 -5.07 0.81 8.88
N LEU A 121 -4.33 0.94 7.78
CA LEU A 121 -3.65 2.18 7.43
C LEU A 121 -4.65 3.29 7.10
N VAL A 122 -5.70 3.00 6.33
CA VAL A 122 -6.78 3.97 6.04
C VAL A 122 -7.57 4.32 7.30
N GLY A 123 -7.90 3.34 8.14
CA GLY A 123 -8.58 3.58 9.42
C GLY A 123 -7.74 4.47 10.35
N ALA A 124 -6.45 4.20 10.48
CA ALA A 124 -5.50 4.99 11.25
C ALA A 124 -5.34 6.40 10.67
N TYR A 125 -5.23 6.50 9.34
CA TYR A 125 -5.24 7.80 8.66
C TYR A 125 -6.55 8.55 8.87
N LEU A 126 -7.70 7.90 9.00
CA LEU A 126 -8.96 8.59 9.27
C LEU A 126 -9.20 8.92 10.75
N SER A 127 -8.51 8.26 11.70
CA SER A 127 -8.76 8.44 13.13
C SER A 127 -8.30 9.81 13.64
N GLY A 128 -7.38 10.46 12.93
CA GLY A 128 -6.77 11.71 13.37
C GLY A 128 -5.70 11.54 14.45
N ALA A 129 -5.45 10.31 14.90
CA ALA A 129 -4.42 10.00 15.88
C ALA A 129 -3.01 10.29 15.33
N ASP A 130 -2.06 10.48 16.23
CA ASP A 130 -0.63 10.52 15.88
C ASP A 130 -0.21 9.15 15.35
N LEU A 131 0.45 9.11 14.19
CA LEU A 131 0.84 7.87 13.53
C LEU A 131 2.36 7.71 13.52
N ARG A 132 2.81 6.46 13.71
CA ARG A 132 4.19 6.03 13.45
C ARG A 132 4.14 4.72 12.67
N VAL A 133 4.38 4.81 11.37
CA VAL A 133 4.28 3.68 10.47
C VAL A 133 5.69 3.25 10.09
N LEU A 134 6.07 2.03 10.47
CA LEU A 134 7.24 1.35 9.94
C LEU A 134 6.84 0.66 8.63
N LEU A 135 7.33 1.18 7.52
CA LEU A 135 7.33 0.48 6.26
C LEU A 135 8.54 -0.44 6.22
N VAL A 136 8.28 -1.74 6.05
CA VAL A 136 9.33 -2.66 5.62
C VAL A 136 9.24 -2.72 4.10
N VAL A 137 10.21 -2.14 3.42
CA VAL A 137 10.17 -1.86 1.99
C VAL A 137 10.99 -2.91 1.26
N LEU A 138 10.35 -3.68 0.39
CA LEU A 138 11.01 -4.45 -0.65
C LEU A 138 11.28 -3.53 -1.84
N ASP A 139 12.55 -3.19 -2.05
CA ASP A 139 13.01 -2.43 -3.20
C ASP A 139 13.55 -3.42 -4.24
N GLY A 140 12.79 -3.61 -5.31
CA GLY A 140 13.03 -4.62 -6.34
C GLY A 140 12.82 -4.07 -7.76
N PRO A 141 12.74 -4.94 -8.78
CA PRO A 141 12.58 -4.52 -10.16
C PRO A 141 11.35 -3.64 -10.37
N SER A 142 11.53 -2.47 -10.99
CA SER A 142 10.43 -1.58 -11.37
C SER A 142 9.77 -2.08 -12.65
N SER A 143 8.79 -2.99 -12.50
CA SER A 143 8.00 -3.53 -13.59
C SER A 143 6.64 -4.01 -13.11
N SER A 144 5.59 -3.66 -13.84
CA SER A 144 4.23 -4.16 -13.61
C SER A 144 4.09 -5.66 -13.89
N GLN A 145 5.10 -6.30 -14.49
CA GLN A 145 5.16 -7.76 -14.53
C GLN A 145 5.48 -8.36 -13.17
N VAL A 146 6.19 -7.62 -12.31
CA VAL A 146 6.53 -8.02 -10.93
C VAL A 146 5.41 -7.64 -9.97
N LEU A 147 4.89 -6.41 -10.07
CA LEU A 147 3.76 -5.92 -9.27
C LEU A 147 2.68 -5.32 -10.18
N PRO A 148 1.69 -6.11 -10.66
CA PRO A 148 0.68 -5.63 -11.61
C PRO A 148 -0.15 -4.44 -11.12
N ALA A 149 -0.24 -4.25 -9.80
CA ALA A 149 -0.87 -3.08 -9.17
C ALA A 149 -0.25 -1.72 -9.60
N THR A 150 0.90 -1.72 -10.26
CA THR A 150 1.58 -0.48 -10.73
C THR A 150 1.39 -0.22 -12.22
N ALA A 151 0.69 -1.11 -12.94
CA ALA A 151 0.55 -1.03 -14.40
C ALA A 151 0.04 0.33 -14.91
N GLN A 152 -0.99 0.89 -14.27
CA GLN A 152 -1.53 2.18 -14.71
C GLN A 152 -0.59 3.35 -14.36
N ILE A 153 0.19 3.27 -13.26
CA ILE A 153 1.19 4.30 -12.93
C ILE A 153 2.27 4.33 -14.01
N GLU A 154 2.75 3.15 -14.40
CA GLU A 154 3.74 3.00 -15.48
C GLU A 154 3.21 3.53 -16.82
N ASN A 155 1.96 3.22 -17.17
CA ASN A 155 1.30 3.73 -18.37
C ASN A 155 1.24 5.27 -18.37
N ASP A 156 0.81 5.88 -17.26
CA ASP A 156 0.69 7.33 -17.12
C ASP A 156 2.06 8.03 -17.24
N GLN A 157 3.14 7.38 -16.81
CA GLN A 157 4.51 7.89 -16.95
C GLN A 157 5.02 7.79 -18.39
N ALA A 158 4.75 6.67 -19.07
CA ALA A 158 5.14 6.47 -20.46
C ALA A 158 4.45 7.45 -21.43
N GLU A 159 3.23 7.89 -21.14
CA GLU A 159 2.54 8.92 -21.94
C GLU A 159 3.13 10.34 -21.75
N ARG A 160 3.93 10.55 -20.70
CA ARG A 160 4.54 11.86 -20.37
C ARG A 160 5.99 12.01 -20.85
N SER A 161 6.63 10.92 -21.31
CA SER A 161 8.01 10.88 -21.83
C SER A 161 8.09 11.07 -23.34
#